data_AF-A0A7C8ZHL0-F1
#
_entry.id   AF-A0A7C8ZHL0-F1
#
_cell.length_a   1.000
_cell.length_b   1.000
_cell.length_c   1.000
_cell.angle_alpha   90.00
_cell.angle_beta   90.00
_cell.angle_gamma   90.00
#
_symmetry.space_group_name_H-M   'P 1'
#
loop_
_entity.id
_entity.type
_entity.pdbx_description
1 polymer ?
#
loop_
_entity_poly.entity_id
_entity_poly.type
_entity_poly.pdbx_seq_one_letter_code
_entity_poly.pdbx_strand_id
1 'polypeptide(L)'
;YFLPNYFAHKDVCLPQIWPRHDAPKDLADTSKRKTLAFFAGTIMSPVRKSLVQTWKDDSSIFAHDGRLNTPYSDHLLGSKYCIHAKGFEVNTARVGDSLYYGCVPVILADQYDLPFMDILNWRAFSVVVTASDIPNLKKILQEISPQEYSVLQANVLKVRRHFQWHQPPVDFDTFYMIMYEVWLRRGSIRVLS
;
A
#
# COMPACT_ATOMS: atom_id res chain seq x y z
N TYR A 1 12.97 9.11 -9.20
CA TYR A 1 12.35 10.45 -9.20
C TYR A 1 12.23 10.93 -7.77
N PHE A 2 12.97 12.00 -7.45
CA PHE A 2 12.93 12.74 -6.20
C PHE A 2 11.91 13.88 -6.40
N LEU A 3 11.01 14.10 -5.45
CA LEU A 3 10.10 15.26 -5.51
C LEU A 3 10.91 16.48 -5.04
N PRO A 4 11.14 17.51 -5.89
CA PRO A 4 12.06 18.61 -5.56
C PRO A 4 11.68 19.37 -4.28
N ASN A 5 10.43 19.27 -3.84
CA ASN A 5 9.85 20.05 -2.76
C ASN A 5 9.22 19.19 -1.64
N TYR A 6 9.55 17.90 -1.55
CA TYR A 6 9.15 17.05 -0.41
C TYR A 6 10.36 16.79 0.49
N PHE A 7 10.24 17.17 1.75
CA PHE A 7 11.23 16.98 2.79
C PHE A 7 10.61 16.10 3.89
N ALA A 8 10.96 14.82 3.95
CA ALA A 8 10.34 13.85 4.87
C ALA A 8 10.28 14.30 6.35
N HIS A 9 11.26 15.07 6.82
CA HIS A 9 11.31 15.57 8.21
C HIS A 9 10.50 16.87 8.45
N LYS A 10 9.88 17.45 7.41
CA LYS A 10 9.06 18.66 7.47
C LYS A 10 7.64 18.45 6.93
N ASP A 11 7.52 17.66 5.88
CA ASP A 11 6.27 17.47 5.14
C ASP A 11 5.55 16.20 5.59
N VAL A 12 4.23 16.19 5.46
CA VAL A 12 3.37 15.05 5.79
C VAL A 12 2.87 14.41 4.50
N CYS A 13 3.07 13.10 4.36
CA CYS A 13 2.47 12.35 3.26
C CYS A 13 1.03 11.97 3.61
N LEU A 14 0.06 12.72 3.06
CA LEU A 14 -1.35 12.41 3.28
C LEU A 14 -1.74 11.10 2.59
N PRO A 15 -2.50 10.22 3.27
CA PRO A 15 -3.04 9.04 2.64
C PRO A 15 -4.17 9.42 1.68
N GLN A 16 -4.04 9.03 0.41
CA GLN A 16 -5.13 9.15 -0.56
C GLN A 16 -6.18 8.06 -0.27
N ILE A 17 -7.14 8.32 0.61
CA ILE A 17 -8.18 7.36 0.97
C ILE A 17 -9.55 7.94 0.63
N TRP A 18 -10.38 7.12 -0.01
CA TRP A 18 -11.77 7.44 -0.27
C TRP A 18 -12.63 7.15 0.96
N PRO A 19 -13.59 8.02 1.32
CA PRO A 19 -14.62 7.68 2.28
C PRO A 19 -15.36 6.42 1.83
N ARG A 20 -15.47 5.43 2.71
CA ARG A 20 -16.14 4.15 2.43
C ARG A 20 -17.04 3.82 3.61
N HIS A 21 -18.31 3.53 3.33
CA HIS A 21 -19.31 3.25 4.37
C HIS A 21 -19.40 1.75 4.74
N ASP A 22 -19.09 0.86 3.78
CA ASP A 22 -19.28 -0.59 3.96
C ASP A 22 -17.98 -1.38 3.88
N ALA A 23 -17.51 -1.85 5.03
CA ALA A 23 -16.37 -2.75 5.12
C ALA A 23 -16.70 -4.14 4.55
N PRO A 24 -15.85 -4.72 3.68
CA PRO A 24 -16.00 -6.11 3.28
C PRO A 24 -15.96 -7.00 4.53
N LYS A 25 -16.88 -7.97 4.58
CA LYS A 25 -16.92 -8.98 5.64
C LYS A 25 -15.91 -10.09 5.37
N ASP A 26 -15.55 -10.83 6.41
CA ASP A 26 -14.73 -12.05 6.35
C ASP A 26 -13.32 -11.87 5.75
N LEU A 27 -12.74 -10.67 5.87
CA LEU A 27 -11.40 -10.38 5.36
C LEU A 27 -10.29 -11.23 6.00
N ALA A 28 -10.52 -11.77 7.20
CA ALA A 28 -9.59 -12.66 7.90
C ALA A 28 -9.46 -14.04 7.23
N ASP A 29 -10.46 -14.48 6.47
CA ASP A 29 -10.39 -15.72 5.71
C ASP A 29 -9.54 -15.52 4.45
N THR A 30 -8.31 -16.00 4.50
CA THR A 30 -7.36 -15.92 3.38
C THR A 30 -7.52 -17.05 2.37
N SER A 31 -8.37 -18.05 2.62
CA SER A 31 -8.55 -19.21 1.73
C SER A 31 -9.13 -18.84 0.37
N LYS A 32 -9.86 -17.71 0.31
CA LYS A 32 -10.46 -17.13 -0.91
C LYS A 32 -9.44 -16.39 -1.79
N ARG A 33 -8.24 -16.09 -1.27
CA ARG A 33 -7.18 -15.38 -1.99
C ARG A 33 -6.37 -16.37 -2.85
N LYS A 34 -6.77 -16.56 -4.10
CA LYS A 34 -6.15 -17.52 -5.03
C LYS A 34 -4.99 -16.94 -5.84
N THR A 35 -5.02 -15.63 -6.12
CA THR A 35 -3.94 -14.95 -6.85
C THR A 35 -2.78 -14.65 -5.90
N LEU A 36 -1.54 -14.92 -6.31
CA LEU A 36 -0.37 -14.65 -5.47
C LEU A 36 -0.21 -13.15 -5.28
N ALA A 37 -0.07 -12.40 -6.37
CA ALA A 37 0.11 -10.96 -6.31
C ALA A 37 -0.64 -10.23 -7.42
N PHE A 38 -1.04 -9.00 -7.14
CA PHE A 38 -1.82 -8.18 -8.07
C PHE A 38 -1.25 -6.77 -8.23
N PHE A 39 -1.20 -6.32 -9.48
CA PHE A 39 -0.97 -4.95 -9.89
C PHE A 39 -1.87 -4.60 -11.08
N ALA A 40 -2.53 -3.45 -11.01
CA ALA A 40 -3.08 -2.81 -12.19
C ALA A 40 -2.99 -1.29 -12.11
N GLY A 41 -2.56 -0.67 -13.21
CA GLY A 41 -2.50 0.77 -13.33
C GLY A 41 -1.67 1.23 -14.52
N THR A 42 -1.83 2.49 -14.89
CA THR A 42 -1.15 3.10 -16.03
C THR A 42 0.37 2.99 -15.90
N ILE A 43 1.03 2.49 -16.95
CA ILE A 43 2.48 2.45 -17.09
C ILE A 43 3.01 3.87 -17.29
N MET A 44 3.27 4.55 -16.18
CA MET A 44 3.83 5.90 -16.15
C MET A 44 5.26 5.95 -15.61
N SER A 45 5.84 4.84 -15.17
CA SER A 45 7.22 4.83 -14.65
C SER A 45 8.01 3.64 -15.20
N PRO A 46 9.35 3.72 -15.27
CA PRO A 46 10.20 2.60 -15.66
C PRO A 46 9.96 1.35 -14.81
N VAL A 47 9.73 1.53 -13.51
CA VAL A 47 9.42 0.44 -12.56
C VAL A 47 8.11 -0.26 -12.94
N ARG A 48 7.03 0.50 -13.21
CA ARG A 48 5.76 -0.08 -13.66
C ARG A 48 5.87 -0.78 -15.01
N LYS A 49 6.64 -0.20 -15.94
CA LYS A 49 6.91 -0.80 -17.24
C LYS A 49 7.61 -2.15 -17.07
N SER A 50 8.68 -2.20 -16.27
CA SER A 50 9.42 -3.42 -15.98
C SER A 50 8.53 -4.46 -15.29
N LEU A 51 7.72 -4.06 -14.31
CA LEU A 51 6.81 -4.94 -13.59
C LEU A 51 5.80 -5.60 -14.54
N VAL A 52 5.09 -4.80 -15.34
CA VAL A 52 4.08 -5.33 -16.26
C VAL A 52 4.73 -6.16 -17.36
N GLN A 53 5.85 -5.72 -17.94
CA GLN A 53 6.54 -6.50 -18.97
C GLN A 53 7.04 -7.86 -18.47
N THR A 54 7.46 -7.94 -17.21
CA THR A 54 7.96 -9.19 -16.61
C THR A 54 6.83 -10.17 -16.30
N TRP A 55 5.69 -9.68 -15.82
CA TRP A 55 4.64 -10.53 -15.23
C TRP A 55 3.31 -10.57 -16.00
N LYS A 56 3.15 -9.85 -17.11
CA LYS A 56 1.90 -9.81 -17.89
C LYS A 56 1.38 -11.18 -18.36
N ASP A 57 2.28 -12.14 -18.58
CA ASP A 57 1.95 -13.48 -19.10
C ASP A 57 1.95 -14.54 -17.98
N ASP A 58 2.09 -14.13 -16.72
CA ASP A 58 2.14 -15.03 -15.58
C ASP A 58 0.75 -15.37 -15.03
N SER A 59 0.53 -16.63 -14.64
CA SER A 59 -0.77 -17.08 -14.11
C SER A 59 -0.97 -16.76 -12.62
N SER A 60 0.09 -16.48 -11.87
CA SER A 60 0.03 -16.29 -10.42
C SER A 60 0.20 -14.83 -10.00
N ILE A 61 0.96 -14.05 -10.75
CA ILE A 61 1.10 -12.60 -10.58
C ILE A 61 0.32 -11.92 -11.68
N PHE A 62 -0.81 -11.30 -11.33
CA PHE A 62 -1.60 -10.54 -12.27
C PHE A 62 -1.06 -9.11 -12.36
N ALA A 63 -0.36 -8.78 -13.45
CA ALA A 63 0.16 -7.44 -13.71
C ALA A 63 -0.43 -6.86 -15.01
N HIS A 64 -1.23 -5.79 -14.89
CA HIS A 64 -1.99 -5.23 -16.01
C HIS A 64 -1.77 -3.72 -16.20
N ASP A 65 -1.69 -3.28 -17.46
CA ASP A 65 -1.61 -1.85 -17.80
C ASP A 65 -2.99 -1.20 -17.85
N GLY A 66 -3.13 -0.06 -17.19
CA GLY A 66 -4.34 0.75 -17.27
C GLY A 66 -5.54 0.17 -16.49
N ARG A 67 -6.75 0.44 -17.01
CA ARG A 67 -8.02 0.11 -16.35
C ARG A 67 -8.42 -1.34 -16.61
N LEU A 68 -8.97 -1.98 -15.58
CA LEU A 68 -9.52 -3.33 -15.70
C LEU A 68 -10.95 -3.31 -16.24
N ASN A 69 -11.30 -4.38 -16.96
CA ASN A 69 -12.68 -4.64 -17.40
C ASN A 69 -13.54 -5.28 -16.30
N THR A 70 -12.93 -5.67 -15.19
CA THR A 70 -13.57 -6.26 -14.01
C THR A 70 -13.43 -5.33 -12.80
N PRO A 71 -14.26 -5.48 -11.75
CA PRO A 71 -14.15 -4.66 -10.55
C PRO A 71 -12.77 -4.79 -9.91
N TYR A 72 -12.11 -3.65 -9.66
CA TYR A 72 -10.78 -3.64 -9.02
C TYR A 72 -10.80 -4.28 -7.62
N SER A 73 -11.93 -4.16 -6.91
CA SER A 73 -12.17 -4.79 -5.61
C SER A 73 -12.03 -6.30 -5.62
N ASP A 74 -12.45 -6.96 -6.71
CA ASP A 74 -12.44 -8.42 -6.79
C ASP A 74 -11.01 -8.95 -6.84
N HIS A 75 -10.12 -8.22 -7.54
CA HIS A 75 -8.70 -8.51 -7.57
C HIS A 75 -8.02 -8.26 -6.22
N LEU A 76 -8.39 -7.18 -5.52
CA LEU A 76 -7.86 -6.92 -4.17
C LEU A 76 -8.32 -7.97 -3.14
N LEU A 77 -9.56 -8.44 -3.25
CA LEU A 77 -10.13 -9.50 -2.40
C LEU A 77 -9.55 -10.88 -2.74
N GLY A 78 -9.29 -11.15 -4.03
CA GLY A 78 -8.80 -12.42 -4.53
C GLY A 78 -7.28 -12.62 -4.47
N SER A 79 -6.51 -11.57 -4.13
CA SER A 79 -5.05 -11.62 -4.13
C SER A 79 -4.44 -11.67 -2.74
N LYS A 80 -3.37 -12.45 -2.55
CA LYS A 80 -2.64 -12.48 -1.28
C LYS A 80 -1.87 -11.19 -1.03
N TYR A 81 -1.17 -10.74 -2.08
CA TYR A 81 -0.30 -9.57 -2.08
C TYR A 81 -0.76 -8.53 -3.11
N CYS A 82 -0.61 -7.24 -2.79
CA CYS A 82 -0.96 -6.13 -3.69
C CYS A 82 0.26 -5.26 -3.90
N ILE A 83 0.74 -5.20 -5.14
CA ILE A 83 2.00 -4.55 -5.49
C ILE A 83 1.76 -3.05 -5.67
N HIS A 84 2.53 -2.27 -4.94
CA HIS A 84 2.56 -0.81 -5.01
C HIS A 84 3.86 -0.35 -5.63
N ALA A 85 3.84 -0.26 -6.96
CA ALA A 85 4.94 0.30 -7.74
C ALA A 85 4.82 1.82 -7.84
N LYS A 86 5.85 2.54 -7.39
CA LYS A 86 5.90 4.01 -7.43
C LYS A 86 5.66 4.52 -8.85
N GLY A 87 4.70 5.45 -8.96
CA GLY A 87 4.42 6.22 -10.18
C GLY A 87 5.14 7.57 -10.13
N PHE A 88 4.49 8.61 -10.65
CA PHE A 88 4.96 10.00 -10.51
C PHE A 88 4.49 10.68 -9.22
N GLU A 89 3.38 10.21 -8.63
CA GLU A 89 2.84 10.76 -7.38
C GLU A 89 3.56 10.21 -6.14
N VAL A 90 3.54 10.99 -5.05
CA VAL A 90 4.16 10.67 -3.74
C VAL A 90 3.56 9.40 -3.16
N ASN A 91 2.24 9.28 -3.27
CA ASN A 91 1.41 8.21 -2.75
C ASN A 91 0.30 7.92 -3.75
N THR A 92 -0.28 6.73 -3.72
CA THR A 92 -1.45 6.40 -4.55
C THR A 92 -2.55 5.81 -3.70
N ALA A 93 -3.81 6.06 -4.08
CA ALA A 93 -4.97 5.50 -3.38
C ALA A 93 -4.95 3.96 -3.23
N ARG A 94 -4.18 3.27 -4.08
CA ARG A 94 -4.03 1.82 -4.06
C ARG A 94 -3.56 1.29 -2.72
N VAL A 95 -2.69 2.01 -2.01
CA VAL A 95 -2.20 1.58 -0.69
C VAL A 95 -3.37 1.49 0.28
N GLY A 96 -4.17 2.55 0.40
CA GLY A 96 -5.39 2.56 1.21
C GLY A 96 -6.38 1.48 0.79
N ASP A 97 -6.57 1.29 -0.52
CA ASP A 97 -7.46 0.26 -1.05
C ASP A 97 -7.00 -1.16 -0.67
N SER A 98 -5.70 -1.46 -0.80
CA SER A 98 -5.16 -2.78 -0.43
C SER A 98 -5.37 -3.08 1.04
N LEU A 99 -5.12 -2.11 1.92
CA LEU A 99 -5.37 -2.22 3.36
C LEU A 99 -6.86 -2.40 3.64
N TYR A 100 -7.70 -1.63 2.94
CA TYR A 100 -9.15 -1.69 3.08
C TYR A 100 -9.72 -3.08 2.76
N TYR A 101 -9.20 -3.73 1.73
CA TYR A 101 -9.59 -5.08 1.31
C TYR A 101 -8.71 -6.18 1.92
N GLY A 102 -7.85 -5.89 2.90
CA GLY A 102 -7.05 -6.90 3.61
C GLY A 102 -5.95 -7.58 2.79
N CYS A 103 -5.53 -6.97 1.67
CA CYS A 103 -4.46 -7.46 0.82
C CYS A 103 -3.10 -6.96 1.32
N VAL A 104 -2.12 -7.85 1.49
CA VAL A 104 -0.80 -7.48 2.03
C VAL A 104 -0.04 -6.58 1.04
N PRO A 105 0.29 -5.33 1.40
CA PRO A 105 1.02 -4.44 0.51
C PRO A 105 2.42 -4.97 0.20
N VAL A 106 2.82 -4.94 -1.07
CA VAL A 106 4.20 -5.13 -1.52
C VAL A 106 4.71 -3.79 -2.01
N ILE A 107 5.55 -3.14 -1.22
CA ILE A 107 6.08 -1.81 -1.54
C ILE A 107 7.29 -2.00 -2.46
N LEU A 108 7.10 -1.70 -3.75
CA LEU A 108 8.12 -1.81 -4.78
C LEU A 108 8.72 -0.43 -5.06
N ALA A 109 9.67 -0.02 -4.23
CA ALA A 109 10.31 1.27 -4.34
C ALA A 109 11.58 1.38 -3.49
N ASP A 110 12.63 1.96 -4.07
CA ASP A 110 13.90 2.18 -3.37
C ASP A 110 13.82 3.33 -2.35
N GLN A 111 12.88 4.27 -2.54
CA GLN A 111 12.57 5.40 -1.65
C GLN A 111 11.08 5.76 -1.78
N TYR A 112 10.28 5.38 -0.79
CA TYR A 112 8.84 5.64 -0.77
C TYR A 112 8.44 6.29 0.54
N ASP A 113 7.89 7.50 0.46
CA ASP A 113 7.32 8.20 1.61
C ASP A 113 5.89 7.71 1.82
N LEU A 114 5.74 6.62 2.56
CA LEU A 114 4.45 6.04 2.91
C LEU A 114 3.74 6.90 3.96
N PRO A 115 2.40 6.99 3.91
CA PRO A 115 1.64 7.65 4.96
C PRO A 115 1.96 7.05 6.34
N PHE A 116 2.07 7.92 7.34
CA PHE A 116 2.31 7.53 8.73
C PHE A 116 3.59 6.72 8.95
N MET A 117 4.62 6.83 8.08
CA MET A 117 5.84 6.03 8.21
C MET A 117 6.56 6.23 9.55
N ASP A 118 6.49 7.43 10.13
CA ASP A 118 7.08 7.74 11.44
C ASP A 118 6.25 7.18 12.62
N ILE A 119 5.04 6.72 12.37
CA ILE A 119 4.07 6.27 13.39
C ILE A 119 3.86 4.75 13.29
N LEU A 120 3.77 4.21 12.08
CA LEU A 120 3.46 2.82 11.79
C LEU A 120 4.70 2.09 11.28
N ASN A 121 5.03 0.95 11.89
CA ASN A 121 6.06 0.06 11.37
C ASN A 121 5.53 -0.71 10.15
N TRP A 122 5.75 -0.15 8.95
CA TRP A 122 5.34 -0.77 7.69
C TRP A 122 5.86 -2.19 7.50
N ARG A 123 7.08 -2.49 7.97
CA ARG A 123 7.65 -3.86 7.87
C ARG A 123 6.86 -4.92 8.63
N ALA A 124 6.01 -4.52 9.59
CA ALA A 124 5.17 -5.45 10.33
C ALA A 124 3.92 -5.91 9.57
N PHE A 125 3.56 -5.24 8.46
CA PHE A 125 2.35 -5.54 7.70
C PHE A 125 2.51 -5.43 6.18
N SER A 126 3.73 -5.19 5.68
CA SER A 126 4.03 -5.12 4.26
C SER A 126 5.32 -5.88 3.94
N VAL A 127 5.49 -6.20 2.66
CA VAL A 127 6.74 -6.72 2.10
C VAL A 127 7.41 -5.57 1.33
N VAL A 128 8.66 -5.25 1.65
CA VAL A 128 9.39 -4.16 0.99
C VAL A 128 10.44 -4.76 0.07
N VAL A 129 10.41 -4.39 -1.20
CA VAL A 129 11.30 -4.88 -2.26
C VAL A 129 11.78 -3.74 -3.14
N THR A 130 12.93 -3.93 -3.78
CA THR A 130 13.56 -2.96 -4.67
C THR A 130 13.15 -3.19 -6.13
N ALA A 131 13.39 -2.20 -7.00
CA ALA A 131 13.13 -2.39 -8.43
C ALA A 131 13.94 -3.55 -9.04
N SER A 132 15.13 -3.85 -8.51
CA SER A 132 15.95 -4.99 -8.92
C SER A 132 15.33 -6.36 -8.58
N ASP A 133 14.39 -6.41 -7.63
CA ASP A 133 13.74 -7.65 -7.21
C ASP A 133 12.59 -8.07 -8.13
N ILE A 134 12.17 -7.22 -9.08
CA ILE A 134 11.03 -7.50 -9.99
C ILE A 134 11.13 -8.88 -10.64
N PRO A 135 12.27 -9.33 -11.20
CA PRO A 135 12.36 -10.66 -11.80
C PRO A 135 12.22 -11.82 -10.80
N ASN A 136 12.58 -11.59 -9.54
CA ASN A 136 12.55 -12.58 -8.46
C ASN A 136 11.29 -12.47 -7.59
N LEU A 137 10.37 -11.56 -7.91
CA LEU A 137 9.25 -11.20 -7.05
C LEU A 137 8.40 -12.40 -6.65
N LYS A 138 8.09 -13.29 -7.60
CA LYS A 138 7.35 -14.53 -7.31
C LYS A 138 8.06 -15.38 -6.26
N LYS A 139 9.37 -15.60 -6.42
CA LYS A 139 10.17 -16.41 -5.50
C LYS A 139 10.15 -15.80 -4.11
N ILE A 140 10.43 -14.50 -3.99
CA ILE A 140 10.40 -13.77 -2.70
C ILE A 140 9.05 -13.95 -2.00
N LEU A 141 7.94 -13.76 -2.72
CA LEU A 141 6.60 -13.86 -2.12
C LEU A 141 6.19 -15.30 -1.77
N GLN A 142 6.75 -16.30 -2.43
CA GLN A 142 6.54 -17.73 -2.15
C GLN A 142 7.43 -18.26 -1.03
N GLU A 143 8.59 -17.64 -0.78
CA GLU A 143 9.48 -17.98 0.34
C GLU A 143 8.91 -17.54 1.69
N ILE A 144 8.01 -16.55 1.71
CA ILE A 144 7.26 -16.18 2.91
C ILE A 144 6.35 -17.34 3.32
N SER A 145 6.58 -17.87 4.51
CA SER A 145 5.81 -19.01 5.02
C SER A 145 4.32 -18.65 5.20
N PRO A 146 3.41 -19.63 5.16
CA PRO A 146 2.00 -19.40 5.44
C PRO A 146 1.77 -18.71 6.80
N GLN A 147 2.58 -19.04 7.82
CA GLN A 147 2.51 -18.45 9.15
C GLN A 147 2.91 -16.97 9.13
N GLU A 148 4.04 -16.63 8.50
CA GLU A 148 4.47 -15.24 8.36
C GLU A 148 3.45 -14.42 7.55
N TYR A 149 2.92 -14.99 6.47
CA TYR A 149 1.85 -14.36 5.70
C TYR A 149 0.60 -14.08 6.56
N SER A 150 0.17 -15.04 7.38
CA SER A 150 -0.95 -14.85 8.30
C SER A 150 -0.70 -13.73 9.31
N VAL A 151 0.54 -13.61 9.81
CA VAL A 151 0.92 -12.50 10.71
C VAL A 151 0.86 -11.15 9.98
N LEU A 152 1.43 -11.05 8.78
CA LEU A 152 1.38 -9.83 7.97
C LEU A 152 -0.07 -9.42 7.70
N GLN A 153 -0.91 -10.37 7.28
CA GLN A 153 -2.30 -10.13 6.96
C GLN A 153 -3.14 -9.74 8.19
N ALA A 154 -2.92 -10.39 9.34
CA ALA A 154 -3.56 -9.99 10.58
C ALA A 154 -3.18 -8.56 10.99
N ASN A 155 -1.91 -8.18 10.79
CA ASN A 155 -1.46 -6.81 11.06
C ASN A 155 -2.04 -5.81 10.06
N VAL A 156 -2.20 -6.16 8.78
CA VAL A 156 -2.96 -5.34 7.81
C VAL A 156 -4.36 -5.02 8.34
N LEU A 157 -5.08 -6.02 8.84
CA LEU A 157 -6.43 -5.82 9.38
C LEU A 157 -6.45 -4.93 10.62
N LYS A 158 -5.41 -4.98 11.46
CA LYS A 158 -5.26 -4.08 12.62
C LYS A 158 -4.99 -2.64 12.21
N VAL A 159 -4.06 -2.42 11.27
CA VAL A 159 -3.69 -1.06 10.84
C VAL A 159 -4.73 -0.42 9.92
N ARG A 160 -5.59 -1.23 9.29
CA ARG A 160 -6.65 -0.78 8.39
C ARG A 160 -7.49 0.37 8.95
N ARG A 161 -7.76 0.41 10.26
CA ARG A 161 -8.53 1.50 10.90
C ARG A 161 -7.89 2.88 10.77
N HIS A 162 -6.56 2.94 10.70
CA HIS A 162 -5.78 4.17 10.54
C HIS A 162 -5.90 4.77 9.13
N PHE A 163 -6.48 4.01 8.21
CA PHE A 163 -6.72 4.38 6.82
C PHE A 163 -8.21 4.41 6.50
N GLN A 164 -9.04 4.92 7.42
CA GLN A 164 -10.49 5.12 7.24
C GLN A 164 -10.90 6.52 7.69
N TRP A 165 -11.81 7.13 6.93
CA TRP A 165 -12.44 8.41 7.28
C TRP A 165 -13.80 8.15 7.92
N HIS A 166 -14.00 8.63 9.15
CA HIS A 166 -15.29 8.58 9.84
C HIS A 166 -15.92 9.97 9.95
N GLN A 167 -17.25 10.01 10.00
CA GLN A 167 -18.02 11.21 10.28
C GLN A 167 -19.10 10.88 11.33
N PRO A 168 -18.94 11.34 12.60
CA PRO A 168 -17.80 12.12 13.13
C PRO A 168 -16.50 11.31 13.20
N PRO A 169 -15.32 11.96 13.28
CA PRO A 169 -14.04 11.26 13.48
C PRO A 169 -14.03 10.41 14.75
N VAL A 170 -13.32 9.28 14.72
CA VAL A 170 -13.19 8.34 15.86
C VAL A 170 -11.73 8.05 16.14
N ASP A 171 -11.41 7.63 17.38
CA ASP A 171 -10.03 7.40 17.80
C ASP A 171 -9.21 6.56 16.81
N PHE A 172 -8.01 7.06 16.53
CA PHE A 172 -7.03 6.47 15.63
C PHE A 172 -7.45 6.33 14.15
N ASP A 173 -8.53 6.98 13.73
CA ASP A 173 -8.88 7.06 12.31
C ASP A 173 -7.89 7.94 11.53
N THR A 174 -8.09 8.04 10.20
CA THR A 174 -7.20 8.83 9.34
C THR A 174 -7.08 10.29 9.80
N PHE A 175 -8.17 10.89 10.29
CA PHE A 175 -8.16 12.27 10.76
C PHE A 175 -7.20 12.45 11.94
N TYR A 176 -7.36 11.65 12.99
CA TYR A 176 -6.50 11.76 14.17
C TYR A 176 -5.06 11.33 13.91
N MET A 177 -4.85 10.36 13.01
CA MET A 177 -3.52 9.96 12.59
C MET A 177 -2.79 11.10 11.87
N ILE A 178 -3.47 11.84 10.97
CA ILE A 178 -2.90 13.02 10.31
C ILE A 178 -2.60 14.11 11.33
N MET A 179 -3.53 14.41 12.25
CA MET A 179 -3.34 15.44 13.27
C MET A 179 -2.12 15.12 14.16
N TYR A 180 -1.95 13.85 14.53
CA TYR A 180 -0.79 13.40 15.28
C TYR A 180 0.51 13.53 14.47
N GLU A 181 0.50 13.14 13.19
CA GLU A 181 1.66 13.25 12.29
C GLU A 181 2.11 14.71 12.09
N VAL A 182 1.16 15.63 11.94
CA VAL A 182 1.41 17.08 11.88
C VAL A 182 1.97 17.59 13.21
N TRP A 183 1.39 17.16 14.34
CA TRP A 183 1.85 17.56 15.67
C TRP A 183 3.30 17.15 15.95
N LEU A 184 3.73 15.98 15.48
CA LEU A 184 5.12 15.52 15.59
C LEU A 184 6.11 16.45 14.86
N ARG A 185 5.67 17.14 13.79
CA ARG A 185 6.49 18.05 12.98
C ARG A 185 6.45 19.50 13.43
N ARG A 186 5.74 19.83 14.52
CA ARG A 186 5.60 21.22 15.02
C ARG A 186 6.94 21.93 15.29
N GLY A 187 7.98 21.18 15.65
CA GLY A 187 9.31 21.72 15.93
C GLY A 187 10.16 22.01 14.68
N SER A 188 9.73 21.55 13.51
CA SER A 188 10.47 21.72 12.25
C SER A 188 10.27 23.11 11.61
N ILE A 189 9.29 23.88 12.10
CA ILE A 189 9.05 25.27 11.70
C ILE A 189 9.71 26.18 12.76
N ARG A 190 10.89 26.73 12.45
CA ARG A 190 11.40 27.88 13.20
C ARG A 190 10.52 29.07 12.84
N VAL A 191 9.58 29.42 13.70
CA VAL A 191 8.94 30.73 13.64
C VAL A 191 10.06 31.72 13.97
N LEU A 192 10.51 32.47 12.96
CA LEU A 192 11.34 33.65 13.21
C LEU A 192 10.46 34.58 14.04
N SER A 193 10.80 34.70 15.33
CA SER A 193 10.22 35.67 16.25
C SER A 193 11.06 36.93 16.25
#